data_AF-A0A392Q9T9-F1
#
_entry.id   AF-A0A392Q9T9-F1
#
_cell.length_a   1.000
_cell.length_b   1.000
_cell.length_c   1.000
_cell.angle_alpha   90.00
_cell.angle_beta   90.00
_cell.angle_gamma   90.00
#
_symmetry.space_group_name_H-M   'P 1'
#
loop_
_entity.id
_entity.type
_entity.pdbx_description
1 polymer ?
#
loop_
_entity_poly.entity_id
_entity_poly.type
_entity_poly.pdbx_seq_one_letter_code
_entity_poly.pdbx_strand_id
1 'polypeptide(L)' 'GELTCKVSGGWFDLCAAHGVVEGDRAKFSVAHYSASNVMYVCIYPRIGVEAYLNRSVVEC' A
#
# COMPACT_ATOMS: atom_id res chain seq x y z
N GLY A 1 -19.64 0.67 -16.63
CA GLY A 1 -18.36 0.79 -17.35
C GLY A 1 -17.29 1.05 -16.32
N GLU A 2 -16.31 0.18 -16.21
CA GLU A 2 -15.17 0.38 -15.31
C GLU A 2 -14.14 1.24 -16.05
N LEU A 3 -13.83 2.42 -15.52
CA LEU A 3 -12.74 3.24 -16.03
C LEU A 3 -11.46 2.71 -15.38
N THR A 4 -10.68 1.94 -16.14
CA THR A 4 -9.36 1.50 -15.69
C THR A 4 -8.34 2.60 -15.96
N CYS A 5 -7.79 3.16 -14.88
CA CYS A 5 -6.71 4.14 -14.96
C CYS A 5 -5.37 3.45 -14.63
N LYS A 6 -4.40 3.54 -15.55
CA LYS A 6 -3.05 3.04 -15.31
C LYS A 6 -2.26 4.07 -14.49
N VAL A 7 -1.72 3.64 -13.34
CA VAL A 7 -0.66 4.39 -12.64
C VAL A 7 0.66 4.08 -13.33
N SER A 8 1.41 5.11 -13.73
CA SER A 8 2.71 4.96 -14.40
C SER A 8 3.70 6.00 -13.89
N GLY A 9 4.99 5.68 -13.96
CA GLY A 9 6.07 6.49 -13.38
C GLY A 9 6.23 6.28 -11.87
N GLY A 10 7.44 5.97 -11.41
CA GLY A 10 7.80 5.84 -9.98
C GLY A 10 7.18 4.66 -9.21
N TRP A 11 6.17 3.97 -9.75
CA TRP A 11 5.54 2.83 -9.07
C TRP A 11 6.52 1.69 -8.78
N PHE A 12 7.40 1.36 -9.74
CA PHE A 12 8.41 0.32 -9.56
C PHE A 12 9.38 0.67 -8.42
N ASP A 13 9.86 1.91 -8.37
CA ASP A 13 10.80 2.37 -7.35
C ASP A 13 10.15 2.37 -5.96
N LEU A 14 8.87 2.76 -5.86
CA LEU A 14 8.10 2.66 -4.63
C LEU A 14 7.98 1.21 -4.16
N CYS A 15 7.63 0.29 -5.07
CA CYS A 15 7.56 -1.13 -4.74
C CYS A 15 8.90 -1.68 -4.24
N ALA A 16 10.00 -1.34 -4.91
CA ALA A 16 11.34 -1.76 -4.53
C ALA A 16 11.76 -1.20 -3.16
N ALA A 17 11.50 0.10 -2.91
CA ALA A 17 11.87 0.76 -1.66
C ALA A 17 11.10 0.23 -0.44
N HIS A 18 9.87 -0.25 -0.63
CA HIS A 18 9.00 -0.73 0.44
C HIS A 18 8.82 -2.26 0.46
N GLY A 19 9.54 -3.01 -0.39
CA GLY A 19 9.46 -4.47 -0.45
C GLY A 19 8.08 -4.99 -0.86
N VAL A 20 7.36 -4.24 -1.68
CA VAL A 20 6.02 -4.62 -2.15
C VAL A 20 6.14 -5.75 -3.17
N VAL A 21 5.40 -6.83 -2.94
CA VAL A 21 5.43 -8.02 -3.78
C VAL A 21 4.05 -8.33 -4.37
N GLU A 22 4.02 -9.26 -5.33
CA GLU A 22 2.76 -9.73 -5.90
C GLU A 22 1.83 -10.29 -4.82
N GLY A 23 0.57 -9.85 -4.85
CA GLY A 23 -0.45 -10.26 -3.88
C GLY A 23 -0.65 -9.30 -2.70
N ASP A 24 0.25 -8.32 -2.52
CA ASP A 24 0.03 -7.20 -1.62
C ASP A 24 -1.10 -6.29 -2.13
N ARG A 25 -1.81 -5.66 -1.20
CA ARG A 25 -2.92 -4.75 -1.54
C ARG A 25 -2.49 -3.31 -1.34
N ALA A 26 -2.59 -2.49 -2.37
CA ALA A 26 -2.42 -1.05 -2.27
C ALA A 26 -3.79 -0.36 -2.11
N LYS A 27 -3.91 0.53 -1.12
CA LYS A 27 -5.05 1.43 -0.97
C LYS A 27 -4.58 2.85 -1.21
N PHE A 28 -5.27 3.54 -2.10
CA PHE A 28 -5.09 4.96 -2.31
C PHE A 28 -6.20 5.71 -1.57
N SER A 29 -5.85 6.72 -0.79
CA SER A 29 -6.82 7.54 -0.06
C SER A 29 -6.45 9.01 -0.12
N VAL A 30 -7.47 9.85 -0.22
CA VAL A 30 -7.32 11.30 -0.12
C VAL A 30 -7.73 11.69 1.29
N ALA A 31 -6.92 12.50 1.98
CA ALA A 31 -7.31 13.04 3.28
C ALA A 31 -8.49 14.01 3.09
N HIS A 32 -9.51 13.91 3.94
CA HIS A 32 -10.76 14.64 3.77
C HIS A 32 -10.52 16.17 3.75
N TYR A 33 -11.04 16.83 2.71
CA TYR A 33 -11.48 18.23 2.69
C TYR A 33 -10.50 19.38 2.97
N SER A 34 -9.19 19.23 2.78
CA SER A 34 -8.32 20.41 2.70
C SER A 34 -7.38 20.33 1.51
N ALA A 35 -7.77 21.04 0.43
CA ALA A 35 -7.02 21.75 -0.62
C ALA A 35 -5.57 21.37 -1.01
N SER A 36 -5.04 20.23 -0.57
CA SER A 36 -3.62 19.93 -0.58
C SER A 36 -3.22 19.07 -1.78
N ASN A 37 -4.19 18.55 -2.56
CA ASN A 37 -3.93 17.59 -3.65
C ASN A 37 -3.03 16.41 -3.22
N VAL A 38 -3.02 16.10 -1.91
CA VAL A 38 -2.21 15.02 -1.35
C VAL A 38 -3.00 13.73 -1.41
N MET A 39 -2.40 12.72 -2.02
CA MET A 39 -2.87 11.34 -2.02
C MET A 39 -1.92 10.50 -1.16
N TYR A 40 -2.47 9.67 -0.29
CA TYR A 40 -1.74 8.70 0.51
C TYR A 40 -1.86 7.31 -0.12
N VAL A 41 -0.76 6.56 -0.09
CA VAL A 41 -0.71 5.16 -0.51
C VAL A 41 -0.39 4.31 0.72
N CYS A 42 -1.29 3.39 1.06
CA CYS A 42 -1.06 2.40 2.10
C CYS A 42 -0.89 1.03 1.46
N ILE A 43 0.20 0.34 1.81
CA ILE A 43 0.45 -1.05 1.39
C ILE A 43 0.07 -1.99 2.53
N TYR A 44 -0.76 -2.97 2.23
CA TYR A 44 -1.11 -4.06 3.12
C TYR A 44 -0.43 -5.34 2.61
N PRO A 45 0.63 -5.81 3.31
CA PRO A 45 1.27 -7.05 2.96
C PRO A 45 0.26 -8.20 2.97
N ARG A 46 0.45 -9.16 2.07
CA ARG A 46 -0.33 -10.38 2.09
C ARG A 46 0.02 -11.18 3.36
N ILE A 47 -0.89 -11.15 4.33
CA ILE A 47 -0.76 -11.98 5.54
C ILE A 47 -1.16 -13.41 5.15
N GLY A 48 -0.17 -14.26 4.91
CA GLY A 48 -0.36 -15.70 4.88
C GLY A 48 -0.70 -16.22 6.28
N VAL A 49 -1.39 -17.36 6.36
CA VAL A 49 -1.77 -18.02 7.63
C VAL A 49 -0.55 -18.32 8.52
N GLU A 50 0.68 -18.29 7.98
CA GLU A 50 1.92 -18.49 8.74
C GLU A 50 2.40 -17.26 9.54
N ALA A 51 1.95 -16.04 9.21
CA ALA A 51 2.42 -14.82 9.87
C ALA A 51 1.79 -14.55 11.25
N TYR A 52 0.87 -15.41 11.71
CA TYR A 52 0.19 -15.26 13.00
C TYR A 52 1.07 -15.59 14.21
N LEU A 53 2.28 -16.13 14.03
CA LEU A 53 3.11 -16.61 15.14
C LEU A 53 4.25 -15.67 15.59
N ASN A 54 4.47 -14.51 14.95
CA ASN A 54 5.61 -13.65 15.31
C ASN A 54 5.29 -12.18 15.67
N ARG A 55 4.01 -11.79 15.72
CA ARG A 55 3.61 -10.38 15.96
C ARG A 55 3.39 -10.01 17.43
N SER A 56 3.78 -10.85 18.39
CA SER A 56 3.74 -10.49 19.82
C SER A 56 4.92 -9.62 20.29
N VAL A 57 5.82 -9.22 19.39
CA VAL A 57 6.97 -8.37 19.75
C VAL A 57 7.22 -7.38 18.61
N VAL A 58 6.45 -6.30 18.52
CA VAL A 58 6.94 -4.92 18.29
C VAL A 58 5.75 -3.96 18.52
N GLU A 59 5.40 -3.72 19.79
CA GLU A 59 4.87 -2.43 20.22
C GLU A 59 5.96 -1.78 21.06
N CYS A 60 6.62 -0.77 20.51
CA CYS A 60 7.47 0.20 21.20
C CYS A 60 7.30 1.54 20.50
#